data_AF-A0A9P9PP55-F1
#
_entry.id   AF-A0A9P9PP55-F1
#
_cell.length_a   1.000
_cell.length_b   1.000
_cell.length_c   1.000
_cell.angle_alpha   90.00
_cell.angle_beta   90.00
_cell.angle_gamma   90.00
#
_symmetry.space_group_name_H-M   'P 1'
#
loop_
_entity.id
_entity.type
_entity.pdbx_description
1 polymer ?
#
loop_
_entity_poly.entity_id
_entity_poly.type
_entity_poly.pdbx_seq_one_letter_code
_entity_poly.pdbx_strand_id
1 'polypeptide(L)'
;MTPPNIPWFYTLWHLYLEPFAALGGVYHLHFVPEEYFSFMPATSQYSATSQIVYDQLASTYLLFAFIEGVLLRVVDDIKTWRWIVFGLALCDAGHIYAAWREMGTELVLSPWLWSQKDVVTNTLNVLPLLTRMAFLLGVGVRKSVQGKKRQ
;
A
#
# COMPACT_ATOMS: atom_id res chain seq x y z
N MET A 1 -14.00 -0.39 14.56
CA MET A 1 -13.71 0.84 15.31
C MET A 1 -12.21 1.08 15.25
N THR A 2 -11.74 2.33 15.34
CA THR A 2 -10.30 2.62 15.38
C THR A 2 -9.79 2.67 16.81
N PRO A 3 -8.60 2.13 17.12
CA PRO A 3 -7.99 2.30 18.42
C PRO A 3 -7.89 3.80 18.81
N PRO A 4 -8.10 4.15 20.09
CA PRO A 4 -7.98 5.52 20.55
C PRO A 4 -6.55 6.05 20.34
N ASN A 5 -6.42 7.34 20.00
CA ASN A 5 -5.16 8.08 19.77
C ASN A 5 -4.47 7.90 18.40
N ILE A 6 -5.13 7.27 17.42
CA ILE A 6 -4.66 7.28 16.03
C ILE A 6 -5.06 8.60 15.35
N PRO A 7 -4.13 9.35 14.74
CA PRO A 7 -4.45 10.53 13.94
C PRO A 7 -5.45 10.25 12.83
N TRP A 8 -6.38 11.19 12.62
CA TRP A 8 -7.43 11.08 11.60
C TRP A 8 -6.88 10.79 10.20
N PHE A 9 -5.68 11.30 9.88
CA PHE A 9 -5.02 11.08 8.59
C PHE A 9 -4.79 9.60 8.31
N TYR A 10 -4.20 8.86 9.25
CA TYR A 10 -3.97 7.42 9.09
C TYR A 10 -5.26 6.62 9.04
N THR A 11 -6.31 7.10 9.71
CA THR A 11 -7.64 6.51 9.63
C THR A 11 -8.23 6.70 8.23
N LEU A 12 -8.18 7.92 7.68
CA LEU A 12 -8.69 8.20 6.33
C LEU A 12 -7.92 7.41 5.27
N TRP A 13 -6.59 7.43 5.37
CA TRP A 13 -5.70 6.77 4.42
C TRP A 13 -5.88 5.25 4.45
N HIS A 14 -5.54 4.61 5.57
CA HIS A 14 -5.54 3.15 5.65
C HIS A 14 -6.93 2.55 5.61
N LEU A 15 -7.97 3.20 6.15
CA LEU A 15 -9.29 2.54 6.24
C LEU A 15 -10.23 2.85 5.08
N TYR A 16 -9.98 3.92 4.32
CA TYR A 16 -10.89 4.34 3.27
C TYR A 16 -10.20 4.45 1.93
N LEU A 17 -9.17 5.29 1.81
CA LEU A 17 -8.55 5.55 0.51
C LEU A 17 -7.87 4.31 -0.06
N GLU A 18 -7.04 3.63 0.74
CA GLU A 18 -6.29 2.45 0.27
C GLU A 18 -7.20 1.26 -0.08
N PRO A 19 -8.22 0.89 0.71
CA PRO A 19 -9.15 -0.17 0.33
C PRO A 19 -9.84 0.08 -1.02
N PHE A 20 -10.27 1.32 -1.28
CA PHE A 20 -10.90 1.65 -2.56
C PHE A 20 -9.90 1.59 -3.71
N ALA A 21 -8.68 2.11 -3.52
CA ALA A 21 -7.62 2.02 -4.52
C ALA A 21 -7.25 0.57 -4.83
N ALA A 22 -7.12 -0.27 -3.79
CA ALA A 22 -6.81 -1.68 -3.91
C ALA A 22 -7.93 -2.44 -4.66
N LEU A 23 -9.20 -2.20 -4.34
CA LEU A 23 -10.33 -2.75 -5.10
C LEU A 23 -10.37 -2.28 -6.56
N GLY A 24 -9.99 -1.02 -6.81
CA GLY A 24 -9.78 -0.53 -8.18
C GLY A 24 -8.71 -1.33 -8.91
N GLY A 25 -7.57 -1.60 -8.25
CA GLY A 25 -6.51 -2.47 -8.77
C GLY A 25 -7.01 -3.88 -9.08
N VAL A 26 -7.80 -4.47 -8.19
CA VAL A 26 -8.45 -5.80 -8.41
C VAL A 26 -9.31 -5.76 -9.68
N TYR A 27 -10.14 -4.73 -9.83
CA TYR A 27 -11.01 -4.59 -10.99
C TYR A 27 -10.21 -4.50 -12.29
N HIS A 28 -9.20 -3.63 -12.35
CA HIS A 28 -8.39 -3.49 -13.55
C HIS A 28 -7.59 -4.76 -13.87
N LEU A 29 -7.01 -5.45 -12.88
CA LEU A 29 -6.23 -6.67 -13.15
C LEU A 29 -7.09 -7.85 -13.65
N HIS A 30 -8.31 -8.00 -13.14
CA HIS A 30 -9.20 -9.09 -13.55
C HIS A 30 -10.00 -8.81 -14.82
N PHE A 31 -10.53 -7.59 -14.97
CA PHE A 31 -11.52 -7.29 -16.01
C PHE A 31 -10.96 -6.44 -17.14
N VAL A 32 -9.95 -5.62 -16.88
CA VAL A 32 -9.41 -4.67 -17.87
C VAL A 32 -7.87 -4.59 -17.79
N PRO A 33 -7.15 -5.72 -17.88
CA PRO A 33 -5.71 -5.75 -17.59
C PRO A 33 -4.90 -4.89 -18.56
N GLU A 34 -5.31 -4.76 -19.82
CA GLU A 34 -4.68 -3.83 -20.77
C GLU A 34 -4.67 -2.38 -20.27
N GLU A 35 -5.76 -1.94 -19.64
CA GLU A 35 -5.85 -0.62 -19.03
C GLU A 35 -4.94 -0.51 -17.80
N TYR A 36 -4.85 -1.56 -16.97
CA TYR A 36 -3.90 -1.60 -15.85
C TYR A 36 -2.46 -1.37 -16.31
N PHE A 37 -2.03 -2.09 -17.36
CA PHE A 37 -0.70 -1.97 -17.94
C PHE A 37 -0.48 -0.64 -18.67
N SER A 38 -1.56 0.12 -18.97
CA SER A 38 -1.42 1.49 -19.47
C SER A 38 -0.80 2.44 -18.43
N PHE A 39 -0.92 2.12 -17.13
CA PHE A 39 -0.34 2.89 -16.03
C PHE A 39 1.07 2.41 -15.64
N MET A 40 1.49 1.24 -16.09
CA MET A 40 2.79 0.62 -15.78
C MET A 40 3.94 1.21 -16.63
N PRO A 41 5.20 1.08 -16.17
CA PRO A 41 6.37 1.48 -16.95
C PRO A 41 6.37 0.86 -18.34
N ALA A 42 6.90 1.57 -19.34
CA ALA A 42 6.85 1.15 -20.75
C ALA A 42 7.54 -0.21 -21.03
N THR A 43 8.43 -0.63 -20.13
CA THR A 43 9.12 -1.92 -20.18
C THR A 43 8.19 -3.08 -19.79
N SER A 44 7.13 -2.81 -19.02
CA SER A 44 6.15 -3.80 -18.57
C SER A 44 4.91 -3.77 -19.48
N GLN A 45 4.81 -4.76 -20.38
CA GLN A 45 3.69 -4.90 -21.29
C GLN A 45 2.76 -6.04 -20.86
N TYR A 46 1.46 -5.85 -21.09
CA TYR A 46 0.47 -6.89 -20.85
C TYR A 46 0.70 -8.09 -21.78
N SER A 47 0.62 -9.29 -21.22
CA SER A 47 0.60 -10.54 -21.97
C SER A 47 -0.56 -11.41 -21.51
N ALA A 48 -1.52 -11.69 -22.41
CA ALA A 48 -2.67 -12.53 -22.10
C ALA A 48 -2.30 -13.95 -21.62
N THR A 49 -1.16 -14.48 -22.06
CA THR A 49 -0.66 -15.79 -21.62
C THR A 49 -0.20 -15.80 -20.16
N SER A 50 0.01 -14.63 -19.56
CA SER A 50 0.45 -14.45 -18.18
C SER A 50 -0.68 -14.00 -17.24
N GLN A 51 -1.94 -14.10 -17.66
CA GLN A 51 -3.11 -13.65 -16.88
C GLN A 51 -3.12 -14.18 -15.44
N ILE A 52 -2.68 -15.44 -15.23
CA ILE A 52 -2.59 -16.04 -13.90
C ILE A 52 -1.72 -15.22 -12.92
N VAL A 53 -0.67 -14.55 -13.39
CA VAL A 53 0.20 -13.71 -12.56
C VAL A 53 -0.54 -12.44 -12.15
N TYR A 54 -1.33 -11.87 -13.04
CA TYR A 54 -2.13 -10.67 -12.79
C TYR A 54 -3.28 -10.98 -11.83
N ASP A 55 -3.91 -12.15 -11.95
CA ASP A 55 -4.94 -12.63 -11.02
C ASP A 55 -4.37 -12.90 -9.61
N GLN A 56 -3.12 -13.38 -9.53
CA GLN A 56 -2.41 -13.52 -8.26
C GLN A 56 -2.13 -12.16 -7.62
N LEU A 57 -1.70 -11.17 -8.41
CA LEU A 57 -1.52 -9.79 -7.94
C LEU A 57 -2.86 -9.17 -7.48
N ALA A 58 -3.94 -9.40 -8.23
CA ALA A 58 -5.27 -8.97 -7.85
C ALA A 58 -5.70 -9.59 -6.51
N SER A 59 -5.39 -10.87 -6.30
CA SER A 59 -5.64 -11.54 -5.02
C SER A 59 -4.91 -10.88 -3.85
N THR A 60 -3.68 -10.38 -4.08
CA THR A 60 -2.93 -9.59 -3.08
C THR A 60 -3.61 -8.26 -2.79
N TYR A 61 -4.10 -7.54 -3.80
CA TYR A 61 -4.83 -6.28 -3.59
C TYR A 61 -6.19 -6.49 -2.92
N LEU A 62 -6.87 -7.60 -3.19
CA LEU A 62 -8.08 -7.97 -2.46
C LEU A 62 -7.77 -8.23 -0.98
N LEU A 63 -6.64 -8.88 -0.68
CA LEU A 63 -6.19 -9.07 0.69
C LEU A 63 -5.89 -7.74 1.38
N PHE A 64 -5.26 -6.78 0.69
CA PHE A 64 -5.07 -5.42 1.21
C PHE A 64 -6.41 -4.77 1.56
N ALA A 65 -7.34 -4.75 0.60
CA ALA A 65 -8.67 -4.17 0.80
C ALA A 65 -9.41 -4.85 1.96
N PHE A 66 -9.26 -6.16 2.16
CA PHE A 66 -9.83 -6.86 3.31
C PHE A 66 -9.15 -6.48 4.63
N ILE A 67 -7.82 -6.48 4.68
CA ILE A 67 -7.07 -6.16 5.89
C ILE A 67 -7.41 -4.74 6.35
N GLU A 68 -7.39 -3.80 5.42
CA GLU A 68 -7.60 -2.39 5.68
C GLU A 68 -9.07 -2.03 5.84
N GLY A 69 -9.94 -2.59 4.99
CA GLY A 69 -11.38 -2.40 4.97
C GLY A 69 -12.09 -3.09 6.14
N VAL A 70 -11.59 -4.24 6.59
CA VAL A 70 -12.28 -5.09 7.57
C VAL A 70 -11.41 -5.35 8.79
N LEU A 71 -10.24 -5.99 8.63
CA LEU A 71 -9.45 -6.49 9.76
C LEU A 71 -9.03 -5.38 10.72
N LEU A 72 -8.50 -4.26 10.22
CA LEU A 72 -8.12 -3.11 11.04
C LEU A 72 -9.31 -2.52 11.82
N ARG A 73 -10.55 -2.65 11.31
CA ARG A 73 -11.75 -2.21 12.04
C ARG A 73 -12.17 -3.16 13.15
N VAL A 74 -11.70 -4.41 13.15
CA VAL A 74 -12.05 -5.42 14.17
C VAL A 74 -11.01 -5.48 15.28
N VAL A 75 -9.79 -5.02 15.01
CA VAL A 75 -8.70 -5.03 15.99
C VAL A 75 -8.69 -3.73 16.80
N ASP A 76 -8.83 -3.83 18.13
CA ASP A 76 -8.81 -2.68 19.04
C ASP A 76 -7.44 -2.40 19.69
N ASP A 77 -6.47 -3.31 19.51
CA ASP A 77 -5.11 -3.17 20.06
C ASP A 77 -4.13 -2.53 19.06
N ILE A 78 -3.49 -1.44 19.50
CA ILE A 78 -2.51 -0.70 18.69
C ILE A 78 -1.26 -1.54 18.38
N LYS A 79 -0.86 -2.46 19.25
CA LYS A 79 0.30 -3.32 19.00
C LYS A 79 0.01 -4.29 17.86
N THR A 80 -1.16 -4.92 17.87
CA THR A 80 -1.63 -5.77 16.77
C THR A 80 -1.78 -4.98 15.48
N TRP A 81 -2.34 -3.76 15.53
CA TRP A 81 -2.39 -2.85 14.37
C TRP A 81 -1.02 -2.62 13.74
N ARG A 82 0.02 -2.35 14.56
CA ARG A 82 1.38 -2.13 14.05
C ARG A 82 1.95 -3.37 13.37
N TRP A 83 1.69 -4.57 13.87
CA TRP A 83 2.14 -5.79 13.19
C TRP A 83 1.42 -6.03 11.87
N ILE A 84 0.13 -5.74 11.80
CA ILE A 84 -0.64 -5.82 10.55
C ILE A 84 -0.10 -4.81 9.53
N VAL A 85 0.06 -3.55 9.92
CA VAL A 85 0.61 -2.49 9.05
C VAL A 85 2.04 -2.80 8.63
N PHE A 86 2.84 -3.42 9.50
CA PHE A 86 4.17 -3.91 9.14
C PHE A 86 4.12 -5.01 8.06
N GLY A 87 3.17 -5.94 8.16
CA GLY A 87 2.93 -6.95 7.12
C GLY A 87 2.58 -6.32 5.77
N LEU A 88 1.73 -5.30 5.76
CA LEU A 88 1.42 -4.54 4.54
C LEU A 88 2.66 -3.81 3.99
N ALA A 89 3.45 -3.17 4.86
CA ALA A 89 4.69 -2.49 4.49
C ALA A 89 5.72 -3.44 3.84
N LEU A 90 5.79 -4.71 4.28
CA LEU A 90 6.64 -5.71 3.63
C LEU A 90 6.19 -6.01 2.20
N CYS A 91 4.88 -6.05 1.97
CA CYS A 91 4.33 -6.24 0.63
C CYS A 91 4.58 -5.02 -0.27
N ASP A 92 4.43 -3.79 0.25
CA ASP A 92 4.80 -2.58 -0.50
C ASP A 92 6.29 -2.56 -0.88
N ALA A 93 7.17 -2.98 0.04
CA ALA A 93 8.59 -3.10 -0.25
C ALA A 93 8.84 -4.10 -1.40
N GLY A 94 8.04 -5.17 -1.48
CA GLY A 94 8.01 -6.08 -2.62
C GLY A 94 7.60 -5.41 -3.93
N HIS A 95 6.57 -4.56 -3.93
CA HIS A 95 6.15 -3.80 -5.11
C HIS A 95 7.23 -2.82 -5.58
N ILE A 96 7.87 -2.10 -4.66
CA ILE A 96 8.99 -1.20 -4.97
C ILE A 96 10.18 -1.98 -5.52
N TYR A 97 10.49 -3.14 -4.93
CA TYR A 97 11.54 -4.02 -5.46
C TYR A 97 11.23 -4.49 -6.89
N ALA A 98 9.99 -4.89 -7.17
CA ALA A 98 9.57 -5.27 -8.52
C ALA A 98 9.74 -4.11 -9.51
N ALA A 99 9.29 -2.90 -9.16
CA ALA A 99 9.48 -1.70 -9.99
C ALA A 99 10.97 -1.39 -10.20
N TRP A 100 11.81 -1.51 -9.17
CA TRP A 100 13.25 -1.31 -9.29
C TRP A 100 13.94 -2.34 -10.18
N ARG A 101 13.53 -3.60 -10.10
CA ARG A 101 14.05 -4.66 -10.98
C ARG A 101 13.69 -4.44 -12.44
N GLU A 102 12.52 -3.87 -12.69
CA GLU A 102 11.99 -3.60 -14.02
C GLU A 102 12.61 -2.34 -14.65
N MET A 103 12.66 -1.24 -13.91
CA MET A 103 13.16 0.06 -14.39
C MET A 103 14.69 0.18 -14.32
N GLY A 104 15.35 -0.59 -13.43
CA GLY A 104 16.77 -0.47 -13.14
C GLY A 104 17.12 0.70 -12.22
N THR A 105 18.31 0.64 -11.62
CA THR A 105 18.77 1.61 -10.60
C THR A 105 18.87 3.04 -11.13
N GLU A 106 19.39 3.22 -12.35
CA GLU A 106 19.58 4.57 -12.90
C GLU A 106 18.26 5.28 -13.12
N LEU A 107 17.25 4.60 -13.68
CA LEU A 107 15.96 5.21 -13.95
C LEU A 107 15.18 5.45 -12.65
N VAL A 108 15.16 4.51 -11.70
CA VAL A 108 14.48 4.69 -10.41
C VAL A 108 15.06 5.84 -9.61
N LEU A 109 16.38 6.06 -9.63
CA LEU A 109 17.01 7.15 -8.88
C LEU A 109 16.99 8.49 -9.62
N SER A 110 16.49 8.52 -10.86
CA SER A 110 16.45 9.72 -11.70
C SER A 110 15.00 10.14 -11.99
N PRO A 111 14.26 10.68 -11.00
CA PRO A 111 12.86 11.06 -11.17
C PRO A 111 12.61 12.12 -12.25
N TRP A 112 13.63 12.89 -12.63
CA TRP A 112 13.57 13.83 -13.75
C TRP A 112 13.50 13.16 -15.13
N LEU A 113 13.79 11.85 -15.23
CA LEU A 113 13.69 11.07 -16.46
C LEU A 113 12.38 10.25 -16.54
N TRP A 114 11.55 10.30 -15.51
CA TRP A 114 10.32 9.51 -15.44
C TRP A 114 9.30 9.97 -16.46
N SER A 115 8.73 9.01 -17.20
CA SER A 115 7.52 9.24 -17.96
C SER A 115 6.33 9.45 -17.02
N GLN A 116 5.20 9.92 -17.54
CA GLN A 116 3.97 10.07 -16.76
C GLN A 116 3.54 8.75 -16.09
N LYS A 117 3.75 7.61 -16.77
CA LYS A 117 3.45 6.28 -16.25
C LYS A 117 4.36 5.89 -15.09
N ASP A 118 5.65 6.19 -15.22
CA ASP A 118 6.64 5.92 -14.17
C ASP A 118 6.36 6.75 -12.91
N VAL A 119 5.95 8.01 -13.08
CA VAL A 119 5.52 8.87 -11.96
C VAL A 119 4.33 8.24 -11.24
N VAL A 120 3.29 7.85 -11.98
CA VAL A 120 2.09 7.25 -11.38
C VAL A 120 2.42 5.95 -10.66
N THR A 121 3.09 5.00 -11.32
CA THR A 121 3.42 3.70 -10.73
C THR A 121 4.32 3.84 -9.49
N ASN A 122 5.40 4.62 -9.58
CA ASN A 122 6.31 4.76 -8.44
C ASN A 122 5.66 5.53 -7.29
N THR A 123 4.83 6.55 -7.58
CA THR A 123 4.10 7.27 -6.53
C THR A 123 3.12 6.35 -5.81
N LEU A 124 2.36 5.53 -6.57
CA LEU A 124 1.41 4.58 -6.00
C LEU A 124 2.08 3.45 -5.22
N ASN A 125 3.36 3.13 -5.46
CA ASN A 125 4.11 2.15 -4.66
C ASN A 125 4.79 2.77 -3.43
N VAL A 126 5.40 3.95 -3.58
CA VAL A 126 6.20 4.59 -2.54
C VAL A 126 5.33 5.28 -1.49
N LEU A 127 4.25 5.95 -1.90
CA LEU A 127 3.40 6.71 -0.98
C LEU A 127 2.75 5.81 0.09
N PRO A 128 2.15 4.66 -0.26
CA PRO A 128 1.64 3.71 0.73
C PRO A 128 2.72 3.26 1.72
N LEU A 129 3.90 2.84 1.23
CA LEU A 129 5.00 2.45 2.11
C LEU A 129 5.40 3.57 3.07
N LEU A 130 5.54 4.81 2.58
CA LEU A 130 5.91 5.95 3.42
C LEU A 130 4.89 6.21 4.52
N THR A 131 3.59 6.16 4.20
CA THR A 131 2.52 6.36 5.19
C THR A 131 2.53 5.25 6.26
N ARG A 132 2.72 3.99 5.85
CA ARG A 132 2.85 2.86 6.78
C ARG A 132 4.10 2.99 7.65
N MET A 133 5.25 3.37 7.09
CA MET A 133 6.48 3.59 7.84
C MET A 133 6.36 4.75 8.83
N ALA A 134 5.72 5.85 8.45
CA ALA A 134 5.45 6.96 9.36
C ALA A 134 4.57 6.52 10.54
N PHE A 135 3.52 5.74 10.28
CA PHE A 135 2.69 5.14 11.33
C PHE A 135 3.49 4.19 12.24
N LEU A 136 4.32 3.31 11.66
CA LEU A 136 5.13 2.35 12.40
C LEU A 136 6.19 3.01 13.27
N LEU A 137 6.75 4.15 12.84
CA LEU A 137 7.66 4.97 13.64
C LEU A 137 6.94 5.80 14.72
N GLY A 138 5.60 5.79 14.71
CA GLY A 138 4.77 6.51 15.68
C GLY A 138 4.65 8.01 15.39
N VAL A 139 4.92 8.45 14.16
CA VAL A 139 4.78 9.84 13.75
C VAL A 139 3.32 10.26 13.92
N GLY A 140 3.06 11.22 14.82
CA GLY A 140 1.72 11.73 15.11
C GLY A 140 0.87 10.87 16.06
N VAL A 141 1.27 9.63 16.38
CA VAL A 141 0.54 8.77 17.32
C VAL A 141 0.81 9.26 18.75
N ARG A 142 -0.22 9.78 19.43
CA ARG A 142 -0.07 10.24 20.82
C ARG A 142 0.12 9.03 21.74
N LYS A 143 1.22 9.01 22.51
CA LYS A 143 1.38 8.04 23.59
C LYS A 143 0.28 8.28 24.61
N SER A 144 -0.57 7.29 24.87
CA SER A 144 -1.47 7.31 26.02
C SER A 144 -0.60 7.47 27.27
N VAL A 145 -0.73 8.61 27.96
CA VAL A 145 -0.11 8.82 29.27
C VAL A 145 -0.83 7.87 30.22
N GLN A 146 -0.24 6.69 30.42
CA GLN A 146 -0.65 5.80 31.49
C GLN A 146 -0.57 6.60 32.78
N GLY A 147 -1.73 6.81 33.41
CA GLY A 147 -1.87 7.66 34.58
C GLY A 147 -0.83 7.30 35.64
N LYS A 148 -0.14 8.32 36.14
CA LYS A 148 0.56 8.31 37.43
C LYS A 148 -0.31 7.55 38.44
N LYS A 149 0.03 6.32 38.79
CA LYS A 149 -0.41 5.74 40.05
C LYS A 149 0.27 6.56 41.15
N ARG A 150 -0.46 7.52 41.69
CA ARG A 150 -0.26 8.00 43.06
C ARG A 150 -0.56 6.82 43.98
N GLN A 151 0.46 6.22 44.58
CA GLN A 151 0.49 5.78 45.97
C GLN A 151 1.94 5.85 46.45
#